data_AF-A0A2Z5ZCQ7-F1
#
_entry.id   AF-A0A2Z5ZCQ7-F1
#
_cell.length_a   1.000
_cell.length_b   1.000
_cell.length_c   1.000
_cell.angle_alpha   90.00
_cell.angle_beta   90.00
_cell.angle_gamma   90.00
#
_symmetry.space_group_name_H-M   'P 1'
#
loop_
_entity.id
_entity.type
_entity.pdbx_description
1 polymer ?
#
loop_
_entity_poly.entity_id
_entity_poly.type
_entity_poly.pdbx_seq_one_letter_code
_entity_poly.pdbx_strand_id
1 'polypeptide(L)'
;MQTQSRTEAESVGDIAVACWGMPPEQLILETHSTNYGENAAFTRNKLAELGMAPSNIVVVQDPLMQLRTVVTFQKAWCESKQPPRFYSWPTFVPALVERHGTITYAPTLPAGLWAPERLVSLLLGEMARLRDTEAGYGPRGKGFIPHVEIPPRIEVCYQSVLAQIGGLEGLRTRLL
;
A
#
# COMPACT_ATOMS: atom_id res chain seq x y z
N MET A 1 -0.16 -33.19 -12.54
CA MET A 1 -0.67 -31.87 -12.98
C MET A 1 -0.17 -30.83 -11.98
N GLN A 2 0.83 -30.04 -12.34
CA GLN A 2 1.21 -28.87 -11.53
C GLN A 2 0.16 -27.79 -11.78
N THR A 3 -0.66 -27.49 -10.78
CA THR A 3 -1.39 -26.22 -10.73
C THR A 3 -0.34 -25.12 -10.57
N GLN A 4 0.05 -24.48 -11.66
CA GLN A 4 0.85 -23.26 -11.58
C GLN A 4 0.03 -22.25 -10.77
N SER A 5 0.57 -21.82 -9.63
CA SER A 5 -0.01 -20.74 -8.84
C SER A 5 -0.09 -19.51 -9.73
N ARG A 6 -1.29 -18.96 -9.93
CA ARG A 6 -1.44 -17.65 -10.57
C ARG A 6 -0.72 -16.58 -9.76
N THR A 7 -0.21 -15.58 -10.45
CA THR A 7 0.37 -14.39 -9.85
C THR A 7 -0.73 -13.44 -9.37
N GLU A 8 -0.37 -12.47 -8.52
CA GLU A 8 -1.31 -11.45 -8.05
C GLU A 8 -1.85 -10.61 -9.23
N ALA A 9 -0.98 -10.23 -10.17
CA ALA A 9 -1.37 -9.45 -11.34
C ALA A 9 -2.34 -10.20 -12.26
N GLU A 10 -2.14 -11.50 -12.48
CA GLU A 10 -3.11 -12.32 -13.23
C GLU A 10 -4.45 -12.39 -12.50
N SER A 11 -4.44 -12.61 -11.19
CA SER A 11 -5.66 -12.70 -10.38
C SER A 11 -6.46 -11.39 -10.40
N VAL A 12 -5.79 -10.24 -10.27
CA VAL A 12 -6.42 -8.91 -10.38
C VAL A 12 -6.90 -8.65 -11.81
N GLY A 13 -6.12 -9.05 -12.82
CA GLY A 13 -6.51 -8.96 -14.22
C GLY A 13 -7.78 -9.74 -14.53
N ASP A 14 -7.90 -10.97 -14.01
CA ASP A 14 -9.11 -11.79 -14.15
C ASP A 14 -10.33 -11.10 -13.53
N ILE A 15 -10.19 -10.50 -12.34
CA ILE A 15 -11.26 -9.73 -11.70
C ILE A 15 -11.63 -8.52 -12.56
N ALA A 16 -10.65 -7.80 -13.10
CA ALA A 16 -10.88 -6.63 -13.94
C ALA A 16 -11.69 -6.97 -15.21
N VAL A 17 -11.40 -8.10 -15.85
CA VAL A 17 -12.17 -8.60 -16.99
C VAL A 17 -13.54 -9.08 -16.55
N ALA A 18 -13.61 -9.99 -15.58
CA ALA A 18 -14.84 -10.69 -15.21
C ALA A 18 -15.87 -9.80 -14.50
N CYS A 19 -15.42 -8.87 -13.66
CA CYS A 19 -16.29 -8.04 -12.83
C CYS A 19 -16.48 -6.63 -13.38
N TRP A 20 -15.48 -6.06 -14.08
CA TRP A 20 -15.55 -4.69 -14.61
C TRP A 20 -15.63 -4.60 -16.13
N GLY A 21 -15.56 -5.73 -16.84
CA GLY A 21 -15.65 -5.76 -18.30
C GLY A 21 -14.49 -5.02 -18.98
N MET A 22 -13.32 -4.91 -18.30
CA MET A 22 -12.16 -4.28 -18.90
C MET A 22 -11.69 -5.12 -20.10
N PRO A 23 -11.48 -4.50 -21.29
CA PRO A 23 -10.96 -5.23 -22.43
C PRO A 23 -9.55 -5.78 -22.13
N PRO A 24 -9.28 -7.09 -22.30
CA PRO A 24 -7.99 -7.68 -21.99
C PRO A 24 -6.79 -6.99 -22.67
N GLU A 25 -7.00 -6.45 -23.88
CA GLU A 25 -6.00 -5.69 -24.64
C GLU A 25 -5.60 -4.35 -23.99
N GLN A 26 -6.41 -3.84 -23.04
CA GLN A 26 -6.09 -2.65 -22.25
C GLN A 26 -5.37 -3.00 -20.94
N LEU A 27 -5.25 -4.28 -20.59
CA LEU A 27 -4.57 -4.75 -19.39
C LEU A 27 -3.10 -5.07 -19.70
N ILE A 28 -2.20 -4.29 -19.10
CA ILE A 28 -0.76 -4.59 -19.10
C ILE A 28 -0.43 -5.25 -17.77
N LEU A 29 -0.16 -6.55 -17.80
CA LEU A 29 0.19 -7.32 -16.61
C LEU A 29 1.72 -7.40 -16.45
N GLU A 30 2.19 -7.05 -15.25
CA GLU A 30 3.54 -7.31 -14.76
C GLU A 30 3.45 -8.44 -13.74
N THR A 31 4.03 -9.60 -14.03
CA THR A 31 3.80 -10.85 -13.29
C THR A 31 5.04 -11.40 -12.58
N HIS A 32 6.17 -10.66 -12.60
CA HIS A 32 7.46 -11.14 -12.09
C HIS A 32 7.86 -10.51 -10.75
N SER A 33 7.24 -9.40 -10.36
CA SER A 33 7.59 -8.75 -9.09
C SER A 33 7.22 -9.61 -7.89
N THR A 34 8.15 -9.66 -6.94
CA THR A 34 8.03 -10.42 -5.68
C THR A 34 8.01 -9.52 -4.45
N ASN A 35 8.26 -8.21 -4.63
CA ASN A 35 8.25 -7.22 -3.56
C ASN A 35 7.95 -5.80 -4.09
N TYR A 36 7.60 -4.89 -3.19
CA TYR A 36 7.22 -3.51 -3.51
C TYR A 36 8.24 -2.74 -4.36
N GLY A 37 9.54 -2.97 -4.14
CA GLY A 37 10.60 -2.30 -4.92
C GLY A 37 10.58 -2.76 -6.38
N GLU A 38 10.38 -4.06 -6.59
CA GLU A 38 10.23 -4.67 -7.91
C GLU A 38 8.95 -4.22 -8.60
N ASN A 39 7.82 -4.11 -7.90
CA ASN A 39 6.55 -3.68 -8.51
C ASN A 39 6.74 -2.37 -9.30
N ALA A 40 7.38 -1.37 -8.70
CA ALA A 40 7.62 -0.09 -9.35
C ALA A 40 8.65 -0.19 -10.49
N ALA A 41 9.79 -0.83 -10.24
CA ALA A 41 10.86 -0.94 -11.23
C ALA A 41 10.45 -1.77 -12.45
N PHE A 42 9.74 -2.88 -12.26
CA PHE A 42 9.30 -3.75 -13.33
C PHE A 42 8.14 -3.13 -14.10
N THR A 43 7.22 -2.42 -13.42
CA THR A 43 6.20 -1.62 -14.12
C THR A 43 6.84 -0.58 -15.04
N ARG A 44 7.90 0.11 -14.57
CA ARG A 44 8.65 1.07 -15.40
C ARG A 44 9.24 0.41 -16.64
N ASN A 45 9.94 -0.71 -16.45
CA ASN A 45 10.59 -1.42 -17.53
C ASN A 45 9.55 -1.92 -18.54
N LYS A 46 8.44 -2.49 -18.07
CA LYS A 46 7.34 -2.98 -18.91
C LYS A 46 6.72 -1.86 -19.75
N LEU A 47 6.48 -0.68 -19.17
CA LEU A 47 5.97 0.46 -19.93
C LEU A 47 6.99 0.95 -20.97
N ALA A 48 8.28 0.97 -20.63
CA ALA A 48 9.34 1.34 -21.57
C ALA A 48 9.47 0.35 -22.75
N GLU A 49 9.38 -0.96 -22.48
CA GLU A 49 9.35 -2.02 -23.51
C GLU A 49 8.19 -1.86 -24.49
N LEU A 50 7.05 -1.37 -24.01
CA LEU A 50 5.86 -1.05 -24.81
C LEU A 50 5.93 0.33 -25.49
N GLY A 51 7.03 1.07 -25.32
CA GLY A 51 7.18 2.43 -25.86
C GLY A 51 6.26 3.46 -25.20
N MET A 52 5.74 3.19 -24.00
CA MET A 52 4.82 4.07 -23.29
C MET A 52 5.57 4.99 -22.33
N ALA A 53 5.28 6.29 -22.42
CA ALA A 53 5.82 7.33 -21.54
C ALA A 53 4.67 8.18 -20.97
N PRO A 54 3.85 7.65 -20.05
CA PRO A 54 2.74 8.40 -19.48
C PRO A 54 3.25 9.61 -18.70
N SER A 55 2.56 10.75 -18.81
CA SER A 55 2.86 11.94 -17.99
C SER A 55 2.13 11.94 -16.64
N ASN A 56 1.10 11.12 -16.50
CA ASN A 56 0.27 11.02 -15.30
C ASN A 56 -0.01 9.54 -15.00
N ILE A 57 0.20 9.13 -13.75
CA ILE A 57 -0.06 7.77 -13.27
C ILE A 57 -0.88 7.86 -11.99
N VAL A 58 -2.00 7.14 -11.94
CA VAL A 58 -2.76 6.94 -10.70
C VAL A 58 -2.30 5.63 -10.07
N VAL A 59 -1.85 5.69 -8.82
CA VAL A 59 -1.46 4.52 -8.04
C VAL A 59 -2.62 4.14 -7.14
N VAL A 60 -3.11 2.92 -7.29
CA VAL A 60 -4.16 2.33 -6.46
C VAL A 60 -3.54 1.17 -5.69
N GLN A 61 -3.63 1.20 -4.37
CA GLN A 61 -3.16 0.16 -3.47
C GLN A 61 -4.02 0.13 -2.21
N ASP A 62 -3.88 -0.94 -1.42
CA ASP A 62 -4.30 -0.99 -0.01
C ASP A 62 -4.03 0.36 0.68
N PRO A 63 -5.06 1.00 1.28
CA PRO A 63 -4.94 2.31 1.91
C PRO A 63 -3.79 2.42 2.91
N LEU A 64 -3.49 1.35 3.65
CA LEU A 64 -2.44 1.36 4.67
C LEU A 64 -1.05 1.42 4.02
N MET A 65 -0.88 0.84 2.83
CA MET A 65 0.41 0.75 2.12
C MET A 65 0.52 1.76 0.95
N GLN A 66 -0.51 2.58 0.77
CA GLN A 66 -0.64 3.53 -0.33
C GLN A 66 0.52 4.53 -0.40
N LEU A 67 0.83 5.20 0.73
CA LEU A 67 1.90 6.21 0.75
C LEU A 67 3.24 5.58 0.41
N ARG A 68 3.57 4.43 1.02
CA ARG A 68 4.81 3.71 0.75
C ARG A 68 4.92 3.34 -0.73
N THR A 69 3.84 2.83 -1.32
CA THR A 69 3.80 2.47 -2.74
C THR A 69 4.03 3.70 -3.64
N VAL A 70 3.35 4.82 -3.38
CA VAL A 70 3.52 6.05 -4.18
C VAL A 70 4.97 6.54 -4.15
N VAL A 71 5.61 6.58 -2.97
CA VAL A 71 7.00 7.05 -2.86
C VAL A 71 8.00 6.06 -3.47
N THR A 72 7.69 4.76 -3.46
CA THR A 72 8.47 3.75 -4.19
C THR A 72 8.39 3.97 -5.71
N PHE A 73 7.20 4.25 -6.25
CA PHE A 73 7.01 4.58 -7.66
C PHE A 73 7.72 5.89 -8.04
N GLN A 74 7.61 6.94 -7.23
CA GLN A 74 8.33 8.19 -7.45
C GLN A 74 9.85 7.97 -7.52
N LYS A 75 10.40 7.15 -6.61
CA LYS A 75 11.82 6.79 -6.63
C LYS A 75 12.20 5.99 -7.86
N ALA A 76 11.39 5.03 -8.29
CA ALA A 76 11.69 4.25 -9.48
C ALA A 76 11.76 5.12 -10.75
N TRP A 77 11.09 6.28 -10.79
CA TRP A 77 11.16 7.21 -11.93
C TRP A 77 12.04 8.44 -11.71
N CYS A 78 12.75 8.57 -10.58
CA CYS A 78 13.44 9.82 -10.25
C CYS A 78 14.58 10.19 -11.22
N GLU A 79 15.17 9.20 -11.89
CA GLU A 79 16.23 9.39 -12.91
C GLU A 79 15.68 9.57 -14.33
N SER A 80 14.35 9.53 -14.52
CA SER A 80 13.74 9.79 -15.83
C SER A 80 13.96 11.25 -16.24
N LYS A 81 14.23 11.50 -17.53
CA LYS A 81 14.31 12.87 -18.09
C LYS A 81 13.01 13.66 -17.88
N GLN A 82 11.88 12.97 -17.93
CA GLN A 82 10.54 13.52 -17.69
C GLN A 82 9.77 12.52 -16.83
N PRO A 83 9.88 12.59 -15.49
CA PRO A 83 9.15 11.68 -14.63
C PRO A 83 7.64 11.97 -14.67
N PRO A 84 6.78 10.95 -14.66
CA PRO A 84 5.33 11.14 -14.55
C PRO A 84 4.96 11.80 -13.23
N ARG A 85 3.83 12.49 -13.23
CA ARG A 85 3.14 12.88 -12.00
C ARG A 85 2.36 11.69 -11.47
N PHE A 86 2.67 11.31 -10.22
CA PHE A 86 1.95 10.26 -9.51
C PHE A 86 0.80 10.85 -8.67
N TYR A 87 -0.38 10.24 -8.78
CA TYR A 87 -1.55 10.54 -7.97
C TYR A 87 -1.85 9.35 -7.06
N SER A 88 -2.18 9.63 -5.80
CA SER A 88 -2.53 8.62 -4.80
C SER A 88 -4.04 8.42 -4.76
N TRP A 89 -4.50 7.18 -4.94
CA TRP A 89 -5.93 6.85 -4.89
C TRP A 89 -6.19 5.50 -4.19
N PRO A 90 -6.23 5.48 -2.84
CA PRO A 90 -6.46 4.25 -2.08
C PRO A 90 -7.92 3.76 -2.10
N THR A 91 -8.80 4.42 -2.87
CA THR A 91 -10.26 4.20 -2.98
C THR A 91 -11.10 4.51 -1.74
N PHE A 92 -10.56 4.41 -0.52
CA PHE A 92 -11.22 4.83 0.72
C PHE A 92 -10.19 5.15 1.82
N VAL A 93 -10.67 5.73 2.93
CA VAL A 93 -9.87 5.96 4.15
C VAL A 93 -10.41 5.07 5.26
N PRO A 94 -9.65 4.07 5.74
CA PRO A 94 -10.08 3.23 6.84
C PRO A 94 -10.31 4.04 8.12
N ALA A 95 -11.42 3.75 8.81
CA ALA A 95 -11.78 4.39 10.06
C ALA A 95 -12.39 3.38 11.02
N LEU A 96 -11.81 3.27 12.20
CA LEU A 96 -12.37 2.49 13.31
C LEU A 96 -13.16 3.40 14.24
N VAL A 97 -14.24 2.88 14.79
CA VAL A 97 -15.12 3.53 15.76
C VAL A 97 -15.42 2.57 16.90
N GLU A 98 -15.57 3.09 18.11
CA GLU A 98 -16.08 2.31 19.24
C GLU A 98 -17.61 2.38 19.27
N ARG A 99 -18.27 1.23 19.36
CA ARG A 99 -19.72 1.10 19.50
C ARG A 99 -20.02 0.05 20.57
N HIS A 100 -20.70 0.47 21.63
CA HIS A 100 -21.08 -0.40 22.76
C HIS A 100 -19.88 -1.16 23.38
N GLY A 101 -18.71 -0.53 23.47
CA GLY A 101 -17.49 -1.15 24.01
C GLY A 101 -16.72 -2.02 23.02
N THR A 102 -17.20 -2.17 21.78
CA THR A 102 -16.50 -2.92 20.73
C THR A 102 -15.95 -1.97 19.66
N ILE A 103 -14.69 -2.14 19.29
CA ILE A 103 -14.07 -1.40 18.18
C ILE A 103 -14.41 -2.10 16.86
N THR A 104 -14.99 -1.36 15.93
CA THR A 104 -15.40 -1.84 14.60
C THR A 104 -15.20 -0.77 13.53
N TYR A 105 -15.47 -1.06 12.26
CA TYR A 105 -15.37 -0.07 11.19
C TYR A 105 -16.51 0.95 11.21
N ALA A 106 -16.22 2.16 10.74
CA ALA A 106 -17.25 3.14 10.45
C ALA A 106 -18.29 2.57 9.45
N PRO A 107 -19.59 2.82 9.64
CA PRO A 107 -20.67 2.12 8.93
C PRO A 107 -20.72 2.41 7.42
N THR A 108 -20.01 3.43 6.94
CA THR A 108 -19.97 3.83 5.52
C THR A 108 -18.85 3.15 4.73
N LEU A 109 -18.07 2.27 5.37
CA LEU A 109 -16.94 1.61 4.75
C LEU A 109 -17.36 0.32 4.01
N PRO A 110 -16.61 -0.07 2.96
CA PRO A 110 -16.93 -1.27 2.20
C PRO A 110 -16.83 -2.54 3.04
N ALA A 111 -17.47 -3.61 2.57
CA ALA A 111 -17.35 -4.94 3.17
C ALA A 111 -16.00 -5.61 2.80
N GLY A 112 -15.67 -6.72 3.47
CA GLY A 112 -14.47 -7.52 3.16
C GLY A 112 -13.16 -6.91 3.69
N LEU A 113 -13.24 -5.97 4.63
CA LEU A 113 -12.07 -5.37 5.27
C LEU A 113 -11.39 -6.34 6.24
N TRP A 114 -10.12 -6.08 6.52
CA TRP A 114 -9.35 -6.82 7.53
C TRP A 114 -10.03 -6.75 8.89
N ALA A 115 -9.85 -7.78 9.72
CA ALA A 115 -10.17 -7.64 11.15
C ALA A 115 -9.47 -6.40 11.74
N PRO A 116 -10.10 -5.63 12.66
CA PRO A 116 -9.52 -4.39 13.19
C PRO A 116 -8.10 -4.57 13.76
N GLU A 117 -7.80 -5.74 14.33
CA GLU A 117 -6.46 -6.11 14.82
C GLU A 117 -5.43 -6.09 13.71
N ARG A 118 -5.80 -6.65 12.57
CA ARG A 118 -4.93 -6.74 11.41
C ARG A 118 -4.69 -5.35 10.82
N LEU A 119 -5.72 -4.49 10.77
CA LEU A 119 -5.56 -3.10 10.35
C LEU A 119 -4.57 -2.36 11.25
N VAL A 120 -4.72 -2.45 12.57
CA VAL A 120 -3.81 -1.78 13.51
C VAL A 120 -2.39 -2.33 13.37
N SER A 121 -2.22 -3.64 13.28
CA SER A 121 -0.91 -4.28 13.06
C SER A 121 -0.23 -3.79 11.77
N LEU A 122 -0.98 -3.70 10.68
CA LEU A 122 -0.46 -3.18 9.40
C LEU A 122 -0.08 -1.71 9.51
N LEU A 123 -0.95 -0.87 10.08
CA LEU A 123 -0.71 0.56 10.27
C LEU A 123 0.56 0.82 11.08
N LEU A 124 0.75 0.09 12.18
CA LEU A 124 1.95 0.23 13.01
C LEU A 124 3.22 -0.19 12.26
N GLY A 125 3.13 -1.27 11.48
CA GLY A 125 4.23 -1.74 10.64
C GLY A 125 4.60 -0.73 9.55
N GLU A 126 3.62 -0.06 8.93
CA GLU A 126 3.85 0.95 7.91
C GLU A 126 4.54 2.18 8.47
N MET A 127 4.18 2.64 9.67
CA MET A 127 4.89 3.74 10.32
C MET A 127 6.37 3.43 10.53
N ALA A 128 6.70 2.22 11.00
CA ALA A 128 8.09 1.81 11.20
C ALA A 128 8.88 1.77 9.88
N ARG A 129 8.25 1.38 8.77
CA ARG A 129 8.88 1.36 7.44
C ARG A 129 9.06 2.77 6.87
N LEU A 130 8.10 3.66 7.06
CA LEU A 130 8.11 5.02 6.50
C LEU A 130 9.10 5.95 7.22
N ARG A 131 9.36 5.74 8.51
CA ARG A 131 10.35 6.52 9.27
C ARG A 131 11.74 6.41 8.64
N ASP A 132 12.43 7.53 8.53
CA ASP A 132 13.82 7.56 8.04
C ASP A 132 14.82 7.36 9.19
N THR A 133 14.87 6.13 9.68
CA THR A 133 15.79 5.65 10.72
C THR A 133 16.56 4.44 10.21
N GLU A 134 17.54 3.94 10.98
CA GLU A 134 18.34 2.76 10.61
C GLU A 134 17.48 1.50 10.34
N ALA A 135 16.36 1.35 11.06
CA ALA A 135 15.42 0.24 10.87
C ALA A 135 14.40 0.49 9.73
N GLY A 136 14.27 1.74 9.31
CA GLY A 136 13.29 2.21 8.34
C GLY A 136 13.70 1.97 6.89
N TYR A 137 12.81 2.31 5.96
CA TYR A 137 13.04 2.08 4.53
C TYR A 137 13.62 3.30 3.81
N GLY A 138 13.71 4.44 4.50
CA GLY A 138 14.32 5.66 3.98
C GLY A 138 15.84 5.56 3.79
N PRO A 139 16.49 6.63 3.29
CA PRO A 139 17.92 6.68 3.02
C PRO A 139 18.83 6.36 4.22
N ARG A 140 18.40 6.62 5.45
CA ARG A 140 19.17 6.31 6.67
C ARG A 140 19.11 4.83 7.08
N GLY A 141 18.18 4.07 6.50
CA GLY A 141 18.01 2.65 6.76
C GLY A 141 18.23 1.83 5.50
N LYS A 142 17.19 1.14 5.03
CA LYS A 142 17.28 0.19 3.92
C LYS A 142 17.40 0.86 2.54
N GLY A 143 17.14 2.17 2.43
CA GLY A 143 17.21 2.88 1.16
C GLY A 143 16.25 2.35 0.09
N PHE A 144 15.09 1.82 0.47
CA PHE A 144 14.06 1.34 -0.48
C PHE A 144 13.10 2.44 -0.95
N ILE A 145 12.89 3.46 -0.12
CA ILE A 145 12.05 4.63 -0.41
C ILE A 145 12.86 5.92 -0.26
N PRO A 146 12.42 7.06 -0.81
CA PRO A 146 13.02 8.35 -0.50
C PRO A 146 12.71 8.73 0.96
N HIS A 147 13.32 9.80 1.45
CA HIS A 147 12.95 10.37 2.75
C HIS A 147 11.46 10.77 2.72
N VAL A 148 10.72 10.38 3.77
CA VAL A 148 9.32 10.77 3.97
C VAL A 148 9.25 11.63 5.22
N GLU A 149 8.80 12.87 5.04
CA GLU A 149 8.52 13.75 6.17
C GLU A 149 7.21 13.31 6.84
N ILE A 150 7.33 12.83 8.09
CA ILE A 150 6.19 12.44 8.89
C ILE A 150 5.78 13.64 9.76
N PRO A 151 4.54 14.17 9.62
CA PRO A 151 4.11 15.31 10.41
C PRO A 151 4.15 15.02 11.91
N PRO A 152 4.60 15.94 12.78
CA PRO A 152 4.70 15.70 14.23
C PRO A 152 3.39 15.25 14.88
N ARG A 153 2.24 15.75 14.40
CA ARG A 153 0.92 15.30 14.87
C ARG A 153 0.67 13.81 14.64
N ILE A 154 1.19 13.24 13.55
CA ILE A 154 1.03 11.82 13.22
C ILE A 154 1.91 10.98 14.12
N GLU A 155 3.12 11.46 14.44
CA GLU A 155 3.98 10.83 15.45
C GLU A 155 3.30 10.75 16.82
N VAL A 156 2.72 11.86 17.29
CA VAL A 156 1.96 11.90 18.55
C VAL A 156 0.78 10.93 18.54
N CYS A 157 0.02 10.88 17.43
CA CYS A 157 -1.08 9.93 17.28
C CYS A 157 -0.59 8.48 17.33
N TYR A 158 0.51 8.16 16.65
CA TYR A 158 1.10 6.83 16.65
C TYR A 158 1.52 6.39 18.06
N GLN A 159 2.20 7.27 18.82
CA GLN A 159 2.59 6.96 20.20
C GLN A 159 1.38 6.75 21.10
N SER A 160 0.32 7.55 20.91
CA SER A 160 -0.93 7.40 21.65
C SER A 160 -1.60 6.05 21.38
N VAL A 161 -1.64 5.62 20.11
CA VAL A 161 -2.14 4.30 19.73
C VAL A 161 -1.28 3.21 20.40
N LEU A 162 0.04 3.25 20.27
CA LEU A 162 0.94 2.27 20.90
C LEU A 162 0.73 2.15 22.43
N ALA A 163 0.56 3.29 23.12
CA ALA A 163 0.34 3.30 24.56
C ALA A 163 -1.02 2.68 24.93
N GLN A 164 -2.08 2.97 24.17
CA GLN A 164 -3.43 2.48 24.45
C GLN A 164 -3.59 0.99 24.22
N ILE A 165 -2.86 0.43 23.26
CA ILE A 165 -2.97 -0.99 22.92
C ILE A 165 -2.18 -1.88 23.89
N GLY A 166 -1.22 -1.33 24.65
CA GLY A 166 -0.43 -2.09 25.64
C GLY A 166 0.39 -3.25 25.02
N GLY A 167 0.63 -3.21 23.71
CA GLY A 167 1.15 -4.33 22.90
C GLY A 167 0.06 -5.01 22.04
N LEU A 168 0.41 -6.04 21.27
CA LEU A 168 -0.57 -6.79 20.46
C LEU A 168 -1.58 -7.58 21.31
N GLU A 169 -1.23 -7.89 22.56
CA GLU A 169 -2.10 -8.64 23.48
C GLU A 169 -3.25 -7.80 24.04
N GLY A 170 -3.03 -6.54 24.42
CA GLY A 170 -4.10 -5.66 24.91
C GLY A 170 -5.12 -5.28 23.83
N LEU A 171 -4.70 -5.36 22.56
CA LEU A 171 -5.59 -5.22 21.41
C LEU A 171 -6.61 -6.37 21.32
N ARG A 172 -6.16 -7.61 21.52
CA ARG A 172 -7.03 -8.80 21.48
C ARG A 172 -8.09 -8.79 22.59
N THR A 173 -7.80 -8.20 23.74
CA THR A 173 -8.72 -8.15 24.89
C THR A 173 -9.78 -7.05 24.78
N ARG A 174 -9.57 -6.03 23.93
CA ARG A 174 -10.51 -4.91 23.71
C ARG A 174 -11.31 -5.02 22.41
N LEU A 175 -11.04 -6.05 21.62
CA LEU A 175 -11.67 -6.31 20.32
C LEU A 175 -12.58 -7.55 20.33
N LEU A 176 -12.59 -8.29 21.44
CA LEU A 176 -13.59 -9.29 21.82
C LEU A 176 -14.56 -8.68 22.85
#